data_AF-A0A3D0TF44-F1
#
_entry.id   AF-A0A3D0TF44-F1
#
_cell.length_a   1.000
_cell.length_b   1.000
_cell.length_c   1.000
_cell.angle_alpha   90.00
_cell.angle_beta   90.00
_cell.angle_gamma   90.00
#
_symmetry.space_group_name_H-M   'P 1'
#
loop_
_entity.id
_entity.type
_entity.pdbx_description
1 polymer ?
#
loop_
_entity_poly.entity_id
_entity_poly.type
_entity_poly.pdbx_seq_one_letter_code
_entity_poly.pdbx_strand_id
1 'polypeptide(L)'
;MEGRNLKKYIKLLLIIQIYMIMLFSAGFLRIPPAHAFFEEQVKYGFEHRWLPMLVDTAPEKRFQAMQAFLTYPEWGLPVLRNSIKTPESDNHSWQIAMLIGMLGDASDIPLLLTRWRQLDKHERSEVWLGAMQRLYWKNYVPSEIIPKLKSLSVKYSKNVAEGDKDSNKSDLLYEIVNPAPVSRLIRVTLQFWQTRIQE
;
A
#
# COMPACT_ATOMS: atom_id res chain seq x y z
N MET A 1 -1.12 2.45 -80.10
CA MET A 1 -1.30 1.23 -79.27
C MET A 1 -0.67 1.37 -77.87
N GLU A 2 -0.01 2.49 -77.54
CA GLU A 2 0.73 2.69 -76.28
C GLU A 2 -0.10 3.16 -75.07
N GLY A 3 -1.17 3.94 -75.26
CA GLY A 3 -1.95 4.49 -74.14
C GLY A 3 -2.69 3.45 -73.28
N ARG A 4 -3.01 2.28 -73.84
CA ARG A 4 -3.64 1.17 -73.11
C ARG A 4 -2.65 0.42 -72.22
N ASN A 5 -1.38 0.32 -72.63
CA ASN A 5 -0.34 -0.31 -71.83
C ASN A 5 0.05 0.59 -70.65
N LEU A 6 0.16 1.91 -70.85
CA LEU A 6 0.52 2.86 -69.79
C LEU A 6 -0.48 2.87 -68.62
N LYS A 7 -1.80 2.84 -68.91
CA LYS A 7 -2.84 2.72 -67.86
C LYS A 7 -2.75 1.43 -67.06
N LYS A 8 -2.31 0.33 -67.70
CA LYS A 8 -2.15 -0.97 -67.06
C LYS A 8 -0.96 -0.97 -66.08
N TYR A 9 0.15 -0.34 -66.46
CA TYR A 9 1.32 -0.19 -65.59
C TYR A 9 1.03 0.74 -64.39
N ILE A 10 0.33 1.86 -64.61
CA ILE A 10 -0.05 2.76 -63.50
C ILE A 10 -0.98 2.05 -62.50
N LYS A 11 -1.95 1.28 -63.00
CA LYS A 11 -2.85 0.51 -62.13
C LYS A 11 -2.10 -0.57 -61.34
N LEU A 12 -1.13 -1.24 -61.96
CA LEU A 12 -0.28 -2.23 -61.30
C LEU A 12 0.57 -1.59 -60.19
N LEU A 13 1.15 -0.41 -60.48
CA LEU A 13 2.01 0.32 -59.55
C LEU A 13 1.22 0.82 -58.32
N LEU A 14 -0.01 1.29 -58.52
CA LEU A 14 -0.92 1.65 -57.42
C LEU A 14 -1.31 0.46 -56.55
N ILE A 15 -1.57 -0.71 -57.15
CA ILE A 15 -1.88 -1.94 -56.40
C ILE A 15 -0.68 -2.37 -55.55
N ILE A 16 0.53 -2.30 -56.12
CA ILE A 16 1.77 -2.63 -55.40
C ILE A 16 2.00 -1.65 -54.25
N GLN A 17 1.77 -0.34 -54.44
CA GLN A 17 1.89 0.65 -53.37
C GLN A 17 0.89 0.39 -52.23
N ILE A 18 -0.37 0.07 -52.54
CA ILE A 18 -1.37 -0.28 -51.53
C ILE A 18 -0.95 -1.54 -50.76
N TYR A 19 -0.45 -2.56 -51.46
CA TYR A 19 0.07 -3.77 -50.83
C TYR A 19 1.27 -3.49 -49.91
N MET A 20 2.19 -2.61 -50.33
CA MET A 20 3.33 -2.21 -49.53
C MET A 20 2.91 -1.39 -48.30
N ILE A 21 1.93 -0.49 -48.43
CA ILE A 21 1.38 0.26 -47.28
C ILE A 21 0.69 -0.69 -46.30
N MET A 22 -0.08 -1.68 -46.80
CA MET A 22 -0.69 -2.71 -45.95
C MET A 22 0.38 -3.55 -45.22
N LEU A 23 1.43 -3.98 -45.93
CA LEU A 23 2.57 -4.73 -45.37
C LEU A 23 3.32 -3.92 -44.30
N PHE A 24 3.52 -2.61 -44.53
CA PHE A 24 4.15 -1.72 -43.55
C PHE A 24 3.23 -1.43 -42.35
N SER A 25 1.91 -1.37 -42.54
CA SER A 25 0.94 -1.16 -41.45
C SER A 25 0.75 -2.40 -40.56
N ALA A 26 0.94 -3.60 -41.11
CA ALA A 26 0.89 -4.86 -40.35
C ALA A 26 2.12 -5.04 -39.42
N GLY A 27 3.22 -4.33 -39.68
CA GLY A 27 4.44 -4.34 -38.84
C GLY A 27 4.35 -3.52 -37.55
N PHE A 28 3.24 -2.83 -37.29
CA PHE A 28 3.04 -1.99 -36.11
C PHE A 28 2.16 -2.61 -35.01
N LEU A 29 1.90 -3.91 -35.06
CA LEU A 29 1.50 -4.63 -33.84
C LEU A 29 2.76 -4.74 -32.97
N ARG A 30 2.94 -3.77 -32.07
CA ARG A 30 3.89 -3.80 -30.97
C ARG A 30 3.55 -5.02 -30.10
N ILE A 31 4.03 -6.19 -30.48
CA ILE A 31 4.02 -7.36 -29.62
C ILE A 31 4.87 -6.96 -28.41
N PRO A 32 4.31 -6.84 -27.20
CA PRO A 32 5.12 -6.56 -26.05
C PRO A 32 6.22 -7.63 -25.99
N PRO A 33 7.49 -7.26 -25.72
CA PRO A 33 8.54 -8.26 -25.58
C PRO A 33 8.06 -9.32 -24.59
N ALA A 34 8.35 -10.59 -24.84
CA ALA A 34 7.78 -11.71 -24.08
C ALA A 34 7.84 -11.49 -22.55
N HIS A 35 8.92 -10.85 -22.08
CA HIS A 35 9.09 -10.40 -20.70
C HIS A 35 7.96 -9.51 -20.16
N ALA A 36 7.55 -8.47 -20.90
CA ALA A 36 6.47 -7.56 -20.49
C ALA A 36 5.11 -8.27 -20.46
N PHE A 37 4.87 -9.19 -21.39
CA PHE A 37 3.69 -10.05 -21.35
C PHE A 37 3.70 -10.94 -20.10
N PHE A 38 4.83 -11.57 -19.78
CA PHE A 38 4.96 -12.39 -18.57
C PHE A 38 4.76 -11.56 -17.29
N GLU A 39 5.33 -10.37 -17.21
CA GLU A 39 5.15 -9.45 -16.09
C GLU A 39 3.67 -9.09 -15.89
N GLU A 40 2.94 -8.79 -16.96
CA GLU A 40 1.49 -8.55 -16.89
C GLU A 40 0.71 -9.78 -16.40
N GLN A 41 1.04 -10.98 -16.91
CA GLN A 41 0.38 -12.22 -16.46
C GLN A 41 0.66 -12.53 -14.99
N VAL A 42 1.88 -12.29 -14.52
CA VAL A 42 2.26 -12.50 -13.12
C VAL A 42 1.53 -11.52 -12.22
N LYS A 43 1.53 -10.22 -12.59
CA LYS A 43 0.78 -9.18 -11.87
C LYS A 43 -0.71 -9.54 -11.79
N TYR A 44 -1.30 -9.92 -12.92
CA TYR A 44 -2.70 -10.38 -13.00
C TYR A 44 -2.96 -11.56 -12.05
N GLY A 45 -2.06 -12.54 -12.00
CA GLY A 45 -2.14 -13.68 -11.08
C GLY A 45 -2.12 -13.25 -9.62
N PHE A 46 -1.25 -12.31 -9.24
CA PHE A 46 -1.21 -11.79 -7.88
C PHE A 46 -2.47 -11.01 -7.52
N GLU A 47 -2.96 -10.14 -8.41
CA GLU A 47 -4.14 -9.31 -8.17
C GLU A 47 -5.43 -10.13 -8.09
N HIS A 48 -5.64 -11.08 -8.99
CA HIS A 48 -6.93 -11.76 -9.14
C HIS A 48 -7.01 -13.16 -8.55
N ARG A 49 -5.86 -13.81 -8.28
CA ARG A 49 -5.84 -15.15 -7.68
C ARG A 49 -5.30 -15.13 -6.26
N TRP A 50 -4.09 -14.63 -6.06
CA TRP A 50 -3.42 -14.76 -4.76
C TRP A 50 -3.93 -13.77 -3.71
N LEU A 51 -4.14 -12.51 -4.09
CA LEU A 51 -4.62 -11.48 -3.17
C LEU A 51 -6.00 -11.84 -2.56
N PRO A 52 -7.03 -12.23 -3.33
CA PRO A 52 -8.33 -12.61 -2.75
C PRO A 52 -8.24 -13.85 -1.85
N MET A 53 -7.33 -14.78 -2.14
CA MET A 53 -7.14 -16.01 -1.36
C MET A 53 -6.59 -15.76 0.05
N LEU A 54 -6.04 -14.57 0.35
CA LEU A 54 -5.56 -14.22 1.69
C LEU A 54 -6.65 -14.21 2.77
N VAL A 55 -7.91 -14.05 2.36
CA VAL A 55 -9.10 -14.05 3.24
C VAL A 55 -10.07 -15.18 2.95
N ASP A 56 -9.66 -16.17 2.15
CA ASP A 56 -10.50 -17.34 1.89
C ASP A 56 -10.83 -18.07 3.20
N THR A 57 -12.02 -18.69 3.25
CA THR A 57 -12.46 -19.45 4.41
C THR A 57 -11.60 -20.70 4.64
N ALA A 58 -11.03 -21.27 3.56
CA ALA A 58 -10.14 -22.42 3.64
C ALA A 58 -8.72 -22.00 4.09
N PRO A 59 -8.20 -22.56 5.20
CA PRO A 59 -6.84 -22.24 5.67
C PRO A 59 -5.75 -22.62 4.68
N GLU A 60 -5.93 -23.70 3.90
CA GLU A 60 -4.96 -24.16 2.90
C GLU A 60 -4.77 -23.12 1.79
N LYS A 61 -5.85 -22.50 1.32
CA LYS A 61 -5.79 -21.46 0.30
C LYS A 61 -5.13 -20.19 0.82
N ARG A 62 -5.44 -19.79 2.07
CA ARG A 62 -4.75 -18.67 2.73
C ARG A 62 -3.25 -18.93 2.84
N PHE A 63 -2.87 -20.15 3.23
CA PHE A 63 -1.47 -20.55 3.32
C PHE A 63 -0.77 -20.54 1.96
N GLN A 64 -1.41 -21.07 0.91
CA GLN A 64 -0.87 -21.02 -0.46
C GLN A 64 -0.67 -19.58 -0.96
N ALA A 65 -1.64 -18.70 -0.69
CA ALA A 65 -1.52 -17.29 -1.05
C ALA A 65 -0.36 -16.61 -0.31
N MET A 66 -0.25 -16.79 1.00
CA MET A 66 0.88 -16.29 1.78
C MET A 66 2.21 -16.80 1.23
N GLN A 67 2.30 -18.10 0.91
CA GLN A 67 3.51 -18.69 0.35
C GLN A 67 3.87 -18.07 -1.01
N ALA A 68 2.89 -17.78 -1.87
CA ALA A 68 3.14 -17.12 -3.15
C ALA A 68 3.76 -15.72 -2.97
N PHE A 69 3.21 -14.91 -2.06
CA PHE A 69 3.77 -13.58 -1.75
C PHE A 69 5.16 -13.64 -1.14
N LEU A 70 5.42 -14.63 -0.27
CA LEU A 70 6.74 -14.81 0.35
C LEU A 70 7.80 -15.34 -0.62
N THR A 71 7.39 -16.18 -1.58
CA THR A 71 8.31 -16.79 -2.56
C THR A 71 8.71 -15.80 -3.65
N TYR A 72 7.80 -14.90 -4.06
CA TYR A 72 7.99 -13.97 -5.17
C TYR A 72 7.70 -12.51 -4.76
N PRO A 73 8.49 -11.94 -3.83
CA PRO A 73 8.23 -10.61 -3.29
C PRO A 73 8.33 -9.49 -4.32
N GLU A 74 9.19 -9.62 -5.33
CA GLU A 74 9.36 -8.63 -6.41
C GLU A 74 8.07 -8.38 -7.19
N TRP A 75 7.23 -9.41 -7.31
CA TRP A 75 5.94 -9.33 -7.99
C TRP A 75 4.77 -9.08 -7.04
N GLY A 76 4.81 -9.70 -5.86
CA GLY A 76 3.73 -9.62 -4.88
C GLY A 76 3.68 -8.29 -4.12
N LEU A 77 4.84 -7.74 -3.74
CA LEU A 77 4.90 -6.52 -2.91
C LEU A 77 4.29 -5.28 -3.60
N PRO A 78 4.52 -5.03 -4.91
CA PRO A 78 3.83 -3.95 -5.62
C PRO A 78 2.30 -4.08 -5.57
N VAL A 79 1.78 -5.30 -5.70
CA VAL A 79 0.33 -5.57 -5.60
C VAL A 79 -0.17 -5.24 -4.19
N LEU A 80 0.51 -5.73 -3.14
CA LEU A 80 0.16 -5.41 -1.75
C LEU A 80 0.14 -3.89 -1.48
N ARG A 81 1.15 -3.16 -1.96
CA ARG A 81 1.26 -1.69 -1.82
C ARG A 81 0.13 -0.93 -2.53
N ASN A 82 -0.35 -1.47 -3.65
CA ASN A 82 -1.48 -0.88 -4.37
C ASN A 82 -2.80 -1.20 -3.68
N SER A 83 -3.01 -2.45 -3.29
CA SER A 83 -4.24 -2.90 -2.64
C SER A 83 -4.48 -2.22 -1.31
N ILE A 84 -3.47 -2.01 -0.47
CA ILE A 84 -3.68 -1.37 0.84
C ILE A 84 -4.17 0.09 0.76
N LYS A 85 -3.99 0.74 -0.40
CA LYS A 85 -4.46 2.10 -0.65
C LYS A 85 -5.94 2.15 -1.05
N THR A 86 -6.51 1.04 -1.52
CA THR A 86 -7.89 1.03 -2.03
C THR A 86 -8.88 0.73 -0.91
N PRO A 87 -10.05 1.41 -0.86
CA PRO A 87 -11.08 1.14 0.15
C PRO A 87 -11.61 -0.31 0.10
N GLU A 88 -11.60 -0.93 -1.08
CA GLU A 88 -12.00 -2.33 -1.32
C GLU A 88 -11.14 -3.34 -0.54
N SER A 89 -9.99 -2.91 0.00
CA SER A 89 -9.10 -3.77 0.78
C SER A 89 -9.58 -4.02 2.21
N ASP A 90 -10.63 -3.35 2.69
CA ASP A 90 -11.02 -3.39 4.12
C ASP A 90 -11.12 -4.82 4.67
N ASN A 91 -11.62 -5.77 3.88
CA ASN A 91 -11.76 -7.18 4.28
C ASN A 91 -10.43 -7.93 4.51
N HIS A 92 -9.33 -7.52 3.89
CA HIS A 92 -8.01 -8.21 3.96
C HIS A 92 -6.86 -7.26 4.37
N SER A 93 -7.19 -6.09 4.92
CA SER A 93 -6.21 -5.01 5.13
C SER A 93 -5.12 -5.38 6.13
N TRP A 94 -5.44 -6.12 7.19
CA TRP A 94 -4.42 -6.51 8.18
C TRP A 94 -3.49 -7.62 7.67
N GLN A 95 -3.97 -8.54 6.81
CA GLN A 95 -3.14 -9.55 6.15
C GLN A 95 -2.16 -8.89 5.18
N ILE A 96 -2.63 -7.90 4.41
CA ILE A 96 -1.76 -7.10 3.54
C ILE A 96 -0.71 -6.37 4.38
N ALA A 97 -1.11 -5.70 5.46
CA ALA A 97 -0.18 -5.00 6.35
C ALA A 97 0.89 -5.93 6.91
N MET A 98 0.51 -7.14 7.34
CA MET A 98 1.44 -8.16 7.81
C MET A 98 2.45 -8.56 6.73
N LEU A 99 2.00 -8.86 5.51
CA LEU A 99 2.88 -9.25 4.41
C LEU A 99 3.81 -8.11 3.98
N ILE A 100 3.32 -6.87 3.92
CA ILE A 100 4.17 -5.69 3.72
C ILE A 100 5.20 -5.61 4.84
N GLY A 101 4.81 -5.82 6.10
CA GLY A 101 5.72 -5.82 7.24
C GLY A 101 6.83 -6.89 7.18
N MET A 102 6.59 -8.00 6.48
CA MET A 102 7.58 -9.07 6.27
C MET A 102 8.49 -8.77 5.08
N LEU A 103 7.93 -8.25 3.98
CA LEU A 103 8.59 -8.17 2.69
C LEU A 103 9.23 -6.80 2.40
N GLY A 104 8.56 -5.74 2.83
CA GLY A 104 8.88 -4.36 2.51
C GLY A 104 10.09 -3.79 3.25
N ASP A 105 10.16 -2.46 3.24
CA ASP A 105 11.23 -1.67 3.85
C ASP A 105 10.68 -0.46 4.63
N ALA A 106 11.58 0.35 5.19
CA ALA A 106 11.19 1.47 6.05
C ALA A 106 10.32 2.53 5.32
N SER A 107 10.39 2.61 3.98
CA SER A 107 9.56 3.52 3.19
C SER A 107 8.07 3.14 3.18
N ASP A 108 7.72 1.90 3.57
CA ASP A 108 6.34 1.44 3.67
C ASP A 108 5.66 1.88 4.99
N ILE A 109 6.42 2.34 5.99
CA ILE A 109 5.88 2.74 7.31
C ILE A 109 4.84 3.87 7.19
N PRO A 110 5.07 4.99 6.48
CA PRO A 110 4.07 6.05 6.33
C PRO A 110 2.78 5.57 5.66
N LEU A 111 2.89 4.64 4.70
CA LEU A 111 1.73 4.04 4.03
C LEU A 111 0.89 3.24 5.03
N LEU A 112 1.52 2.34 5.79
CA LEU A 112 0.83 1.54 6.81
C LEU A 112 0.22 2.42 7.92
N LEU A 113 0.95 3.44 8.37
CA LEU A 113 0.47 4.36 9.40
C LEU A 113 -0.75 5.17 8.92
N THR A 114 -0.71 5.67 7.69
CA THR A 114 -1.82 6.41 7.10
C THR A 114 -3.07 5.55 7.01
N ARG A 115 -2.93 4.32 6.50
CA ARG A 115 -4.06 3.40 6.37
C ARG A 115 -4.60 2.99 7.74
N TRP A 116 -3.74 2.65 8.69
CA TRP A 116 -4.16 2.24 10.03
C TRP A 116 -4.97 3.32 10.75
N ARG A 117 -4.60 4.60 10.60
CA ARG A 117 -5.34 5.75 11.17
C ARG A 117 -6.72 5.97 10.55
N GLN A 118 -6.95 5.47 9.33
CA GLN A 118 -8.24 5.58 8.64
C GLN A 118 -9.18 4.43 8.98
N LEU A 119 -8.70 3.36 9.62
CA LEU A 119 -9.54 2.22 9.98
C LEU A 119 -10.39 2.56 11.20
N ASP A 120 -11.71 2.53 11.03
CA ASP A 120 -12.64 2.60 12.14
C ASP A 120 -12.39 1.44 13.11
N LYS A 121 -12.44 1.72 14.41
CA LYS A 121 -12.26 0.76 15.53
C LYS A 121 -10.87 0.14 15.65
N HIS A 122 -9.89 0.51 14.81
CA HIS A 122 -8.50 0.06 14.91
C HIS A 122 -8.37 -1.49 15.01
N GLU A 123 -9.15 -2.20 14.20
CA GLU A 123 -9.16 -3.67 14.20
C GLU A 123 -7.76 -4.26 13.97
N ARG A 124 -7.40 -5.28 14.74
CA ARG A 124 -6.08 -5.96 14.68
C ARG A 124 -4.89 -5.00 14.79
N SER A 125 -5.01 -3.95 15.60
CA SER A 125 -3.94 -2.95 15.82
C SER A 125 -2.56 -3.58 16.11
N GLU A 126 -2.53 -4.72 16.80
CA GLU A 126 -1.31 -5.47 17.08
C GLU A 126 -0.57 -5.90 15.81
N VAL A 127 -1.30 -6.24 14.74
CA VAL A 127 -0.73 -6.65 13.45
C VAL A 127 -0.13 -5.44 12.74
N TRP A 128 -0.84 -4.33 12.69
CA TRP A 128 -0.37 -3.07 12.08
C TRP A 128 0.89 -2.55 12.76
N LEU A 129 0.85 -2.49 14.10
CA LEU A 129 1.99 -2.09 14.92
C LEU A 129 3.17 -3.05 14.73
N GLY A 130 2.92 -4.36 14.75
CA GLY A 130 3.96 -5.37 14.55
C GLY A 130 4.59 -5.30 13.15
N ALA A 131 3.81 -4.99 12.11
CA ALA A 131 4.31 -4.78 10.76
C ALA A 131 5.23 -3.55 10.68
N MET A 132 4.76 -2.39 11.16
CA MET A 132 5.58 -1.17 11.18
C MET A 132 6.85 -1.32 12.04
N GLN A 133 6.75 -2.03 13.16
CA GLN A 133 7.92 -2.36 14.00
C GLN A 133 8.94 -3.21 13.25
N ARG A 134 8.51 -4.25 12.54
CA ARG A 134 9.44 -5.07 11.72
C ARG A 134 10.15 -4.24 10.66
N LEU A 135 9.40 -3.42 9.92
CA LEU A 135 9.98 -2.54 8.89
C LEU A 135 11.00 -1.56 9.47
N TYR A 136 10.69 -1.01 10.64
CA TYR A 136 11.59 -0.15 11.38
C TYR A 136 12.87 -0.88 11.80
N TRP A 137 12.73 -2.06 12.42
CA TRP A 137 13.87 -2.83 12.91
C TRP A 137 14.75 -3.38 11.80
N LYS A 138 14.18 -3.71 10.64
CA LYS A 138 14.92 -4.20 9.46
C LYS A 138 16.01 -3.23 8.98
N ASN A 139 15.81 -1.93 9.17
CA ASN A 139 16.73 -0.88 8.74
C ASN A 139 17.16 0.02 9.92
N TYR A 140 17.07 -0.49 11.15
CA TYR A 140 17.35 0.31 12.33
C TYR A 140 18.83 0.66 12.42
N VAL A 141 19.10 1.96 12.49
CA VAL A 141 20.43 2.50 12.80
C VAL A 141 20.36 3.16 14.17
N PRO A 142 21.13 2.69 15.17
CA PRO A 142 21.14 3.30 16.49
C PRO A 142 21.65 4.74 16.39
N SER A 143 21.03 5.62 17.17
CA SER A 143 21.42 7.02 17.24
C SER A 143 21.31 7.51 18.68
N GLU A 144 22.39 8.12 19.16
CA GLU A 144 22.49 8.64 20.53
C GLU A 144 21.68 9.92 20.75
N ILE A 145 21.19 10.54 19.66
CA ILE A 145 20.48 11.82 19.72
C ILE A 145 19.05 11.61 20.25
N ILE A 146 18.74 12.06 21.45
CA ILE A 146 17.46 11.77 22.11
C ILE A 146 16.31 12.64 21.54
N PRO A 147 15.08 12.10 21.33
CA PRO A 147 13.91 12.89 20.94
C PRO A 147 13.55 13.92 22.02
N LYS A 148 13.11 15.10 21.61
CA LYS A 148 12.76 16.21 22.52
C LYS A 148 11.26 16.47 22.52
N LEU A 149 10.66 16.49 23.71
CA LEU A 149 9.29 16.98 23.88
C LEU A 149 9.31 18.51 23.71
N LYS A 150 8.62 19.02 22.68
CA LYS A 150 8.57 20.44 22.36
C LYS A 150 7.38 21.13 23.00
N SER A 151 6.23 20.47 23.07
CA SER A 151 5.05 21.01 23.74
C SER A 151 4.20 19.90 24.35
N LEU A 152 3.53 20.24 25.46
CA LEU A 152 2.54 19.41 26.13
C LEU A 152 1.43 20.34 26.63
N SER A 153 0.19 20.07 26.22
CA SER A 153 -0.98 20.85 26.61
C SER A 153 -2.11 19.91 27.00
N VAL A 154 -2.79 20.23 28.10
CA VAL A 154 -4.01 19.56 28.54
C VAL A 154 -5.17 20.54 28.34
N LYS A 155 -6.18 20.13 27.57
CA LYS A 155 -7.43 20.87 27.44
C LYS A 155 -8.51 20.13 28.21
N TYR A 156 -9.05 20.78 29.23
CA TYR A 156 -10.15 20.25 30.01
C TYR A 156 -11.45 20.93 29.57
N SER A 157 -12.46 20.14 29.24
CA SER A 157 -13.81 20.61 28.96
C SER A 157 -14.79 19.87 29.86
N LYS A 158 -15.53 20.64 30.67
CA LYS A 158 -16.64 20.14 31.48
C LYS A 158 -17.94 20.39 30.71
N ASN A 159 -18.60 19.31 30.29
CA ASN A 159 -19.96 19.42 29.77
C ASN A 159 -20.94 19.26 30.94
N VAL A 160 -21.52 20.38 31.37
CA VAL A 160 -22.67 20.37 32.28
C VAL A 160 -23.92 20.22 31.40
N ALA A 161 -24.26 18.99 31.02
CA ALA A 161 -25.55 18.71 30.43
C ALA A 161 -26.55 18.43 31.57
N GLU A 162 -27.73 19.07 31.54
CA GLU A 162 -28.86 18.74 32.41
C GLU A 162 -29.27 17.28 32.17
N GLY A 163 -28.78 16.37 33.01
CA GLY A 163 -29.06 14.95 32.90
C GLY A 163 -27.87 14.06 33.25
N ASP A 164 -27.60 13.93 34.54
CA ASP A 164 -27.00 12.79 35.28
C ASP A 164 -25.72 12.08 34.75
N LYS A 165 -25.03 12.62 33.75
CA LYS A 165 -23.69 12.18 33.36
C LYS A 165 -22.79 13.39 33.12
N ASP A 166 -22.11 13.81 34.18
CA ASP A 166 -20.93 14.66 34.10
C ASP A 166 -19.87 13.95 33.24
N SER A 167 -19.82 14.26 31.94
CA SER A 167 -18.76 13.79 31.05
C SER A 167 -17.66 14.85 31.00
N ASN A 168 -16.66 14.67 31.85
CA ASN A 168 -15.44 15.47 31.81
C ASN A 168 -14.54 14.93 30.70
N LYS A 169 -14.37 15.70 29.63
CA LYS A 169 -13.46 15.35 28.54
C LYS A 169 -12.15 16.09 28.74
N SER A 170 -11.04 15.35 28.68
CA SER A 170 -9.69 15.90 28.72
C SER A 170 -8.94 15.49 27.47
N ASP A 171 -8.49 16.47 26.68
CA ASP A 171 -7.66 16.24 25.50
C ASP A 171 -6.19 16.53 25.85
N LEU A 172 -5.29 15.56 25.62
CA LEU A 172 -3.85 15.75 25.74
C LEU A 172 -3.25 15.96 24.35
N LEU A 173 -2.61 17.10 24.16
CA LEU A 173 -1.90 17.46 22.93
C LEU A 173 -0.41 17.49 23.24
N TYR A 174 0.39 16.82 22.40
CA TYR A 174 1.85 16.77 22.57
C TYR A 174 2.55 16.87 21.22
N GLU A 175 3.74 17.46 21.21
CA GLU A 175 4.62 17.54 20.05
C GLU A 175 6.01 16.99 20.43
N ILE A 176 6.45 15.94 19.75
CA ILE A 176 7.79 15.37 19.93
C ILE A 176 8.59 15.62 18.66
N VAL A 177 9.76 16.24 18.83
CA VAL A 177 10.70 16.50 17.74
C VAL A 177 11.75 15.39 17.75
N ASN A 178 11.97 14.77 16.59
CA ASN A 178 13.09 13.87 16.36
C ASN A 178 14.23 14.64 15.68
N PRO A 179 15.26 15.09 16.43
CA PRO A 179 16.41 15.78 15.85
C PRO A 179 17.40 14.84 15.12
N ALA A 180 17.20 13.52 15.18
CA ALA A 180 18.09 12.58 14.51
C ALA A 180 17.84 12.56 12.99
N PRO A 181 18.89 12.31 12.17
CA PRO A 181 18.74 12.17 10.72
C PRO A 181 18.04 10.87 10.30
N VAL A 182 17.73 10.00 11.27
CA VAL A 182 17.07 8.71 11.07
C VAL A 182 15.67 8.73 11.68
N SER A 183 14.71 8.11 10.99
CA SER A 183 13.35 7.90 11.49
C SER A 183 13.36 7.12 12.80
N ARG A 184 12.41 7.42 13.70
CA ARG A 184 12.26 6.73 14.99
C ARG A 184 10.82 6.31 15.20
N LEU A 185 10.63 5.09 15.69
CA LEU A 185 9.35 4.66 16.23
C LEU A 185 9.27 5.10 17.69
N ILE A 186 8.35 6.01 18.00
CA ILE A 186 8.17 6.56 19.35
C ILE A 186 6.86 6.02 19.93
N ARG A 187 6.95 5.27 21.03
CA ARG A 187 5.79 4.84 21.81
C ARG A 187 5.55 5.84 22.95
N VAL A 188 4.42 6.55 22.88
CA VAL A 188 3.98 7.43 23.96
C VAL A 188 3.10 6.63 24.93
N THR A 189 3.38 6.72 26.22
CA THR A 189 2.60 6.08 27.29
C THR A 189 2.13 7.15 28.26
N LEU A 190 0.84 7.14 28.60
CA LEU A 190 0.22 8.06 29.53
C LEU A 190 -0.27 7.28 30.75
N GLN A 191 0.09 7.72 31.94
CA GLN A 191 -0.34 7.13 33.20
C GLN A 191 -1.09 8.20 34.01
N PHE A 192 -2.34 7.90 34.35
CA PHE A 192 -3.19 8.80 35.13
C PHE A 192 -3.33 8.24 36.54
N TRP A 193 -3.19 9.11 37.54
CA TRP A 193 -3.41 8.80 38.94
C TRP A 193 -4.56 9.67 39.44
N GLN A 194 -5.59 9.05 40.00
CA GLN A 194 -6.68 9.77 40.64
C GLN A 194 -6.43 9.80 42.14
N THR A 195 -6.12 10.98 42.67
CA THR A 195 -6.09 11.19 44.12
C THR A 195 -7.51 11.48 44.59
N ARG A 196 -8.06 10.65 45.49
CA ARG A 196 -9.28 11.02 46.22
C ARG A 196 -8.91 12.14 47.17
N ILE A 197 -9.51 13.30 46.99
CA ILE A 197 -9.49 14.35 48.02
C ILE A 197 -10.47 13.85 49.09
N GLN A 198 -9.98 13.62 50.32
CA GLN A 198 -10.85 13.37 51.47
C GLN A 198 -11.67 14.65 51.71
N GLU A 199 -13.00 14.49 51.72
CA GLU A 199 -13.93 15.50 52.24
C GLU A 199 -13.75 15.67 53.76
#